data_AF-A0AA35SHI6-F1
#
_entry.id   AF-A0AA35SHI6-F1
#
_cell.length_a   1.000
_cell.length_b   1.000
_cell.length_c   1.000
_cell.angle_alpha   90.00
_cell.angle_beta   90.00
_cell.angle_gamma   90.00
#
_symmetry.space_group_name_H-M   'P 1'
#
loop_
_entity.id
_entity.type
_entity.pdbx_description
1 polymer ?
#
loop_
_entity_poly.entity_id
_entity_poly.type
_entity_poly.pdbx_seq_one_letter_code
_entity_poly.pdbx_strand_id
1 'polypeptide(L)'
;MDRLKVVFFSSLQRSTYPDVCVQCDSRTTGGYTATTNEGYQLRFCSPQCSHAYWDEYAKFSQSPSTLYNTQQGTGGGVPSASGGGRATQTVTQGILFVTQRRTGLPNTPQSNSGARLCRLPGCTKPCYVERGRVHDYCSYSHASEDARSRRTVEIIIAATVLFFLFIVLWSFLL
;
A
#
# COMPACT_ATOMS: atom_id res chain seq x y z
N MET A 1 -1.25 6.35 7.25
CA MET A 1 -0.03 5.64 6.79
C MET A 1 -0.39 4.19 6.54
N ASP A 2 -0.77 3.89 5.29
CA ASP A 2 -0.98 2.51 4.86
C ASP A 2 0.36 1.77 4.97
N ARG A 3 0.36 0.67 5.70
CA ARG A 3 1.56 -0.17 5.82
C ARG A 3 1.83 -0.78 4.45
N LEU A 4 2.81 -0.23 3.74
CA LEU A 4 3.44 -0.85 2.59
C LEU A 4 4.01 -2.20 3.04
N LYS A 5 3.36 -3.29 2.64
CA LYS A 5 4.01 -4.59 2.60
C LYS A 5 4.75 -4.66 1.27
N VAL A 6 6.01 -4.24 1.30
CA VAL A 6 6.93 -4.51 0.18
C VAL A 6 7.41 -5.94 0.36
N VAL A 7 6.88 -6.86 -0.45
CA VAL A 7 7.42 -8.21 -0.51
C VAL A 7 8.51 -8.18 -1.58
N PHE A 8 9.76 -8.10 -1.14
CA PHE A 8 10.92 -8.21 -2.02
C PHE A 8 11.12 -9.68 -2.37
N PHE A 9 11.23 -9.98 -3.66
CA PHE A 9 11.54 -11.33 -4.14
C PHE A 9 12.87 -11.32 -4.86
N SER A 10 13.90 -11.82 -4.18
CA SER A 10 15.16 -12.16 -4.84
C SER A 10 14.93 -13.31 -5.82
N SER A 11 15.42 -13.12 -7.04
CA SER A 11 15.35 -14.03 -8.21
C SER A 11 15.86 -15.48 -7.98
N LEU A 12 16.33 -15.82 -6.77
CA LEU A 12 17.02 -17.08 -6.49
C LEU A 12 16.19 -18.16 -5.78
N GLN A 13 14.92 -17.90 -5.42
CA GLN A 13 14.06 -18.93 -4.82
C GLN A 13 12.86 -19.27 -5.70
N ARG A 14 13.14 -20.00 -6.78
CA ARG A 14 12.14 -20.67 -7.61
C ARG A 14 11.74 -22.00 -6.94
N SER A 15 10.91 -21.96 -5.90
CA SER A 15 9.90 -23.00 -5.64
C SER A 15 9.06 -22.64 -4.43
N THR A 16 7.77 -22.97 -4.49
CA THR A 16 6.81 -22.92 -3.38
C THR A 16 6.45 -21.52 -2.86
N TYR A 17 6.05 -20.60 -3.74
CA TYR A 17 5.16 -19.52 -3.30
C TYR A 17 3.71 -20.00 -3.37
N PRO A 18 2.88 -19.69 -2.37
CA PRO A 18 1.48 -20.04 -2.41
C PRO A 18 0.81 -19.34 -3.60
N ASP A 19 0.03 -20.13 -4.32
CA ASP A 19 -0.90 -19.70 -5.35
C ASP A 19 -1.88 -18.66 -4.80
N VAL A 20 -1.51 -17.38 -4.80
CA VAL A 20 -2.34 -16.28 -4.28
C VAL A 20 -2.45 -15.17 -5.32
N CYS A 21 -3.66 -14.65 -5.50
CA CYS A 21 -3.94 -13.56 -6.42
C CYS A 21 -3.38 -12.25 -5.88
N VAL A 22 -2.56 -11.57 -6.68
CA VAL A 22 -1.95 -10.27 -6.31
C VAL A 22 -3.00 -9.22 -5.97
N GLN A 23 -4.17 -9.24 -6.60
CA GLN A 23 -5.17 -8.18 -6.43
C GLN A 23 -6.10 -8.36 -5.23
N CYS A 24 -6.48 -9.59 -4.88
CA CYS A 24 -7.51 -9.86 -3.89
C CYS A 24 -7.11 -10.86 -2.80
N ASP A 25 -5.85 -11.30 -2.80
CA ASP A 25 -5.29 -12.28 -1.84
C ASP A 25 -6.01 -13.65 -1.82
N SER A 26 -6.83 -13.96 -2.82
CA SER A 26 -7.51 -15.25 -2.94
C SER A 26 -6.59 -16.35 -3.49
N ARG A 27 -6.80 -17.60 -3.08
CA ARG A 27 -5.99 -18.75 -3.54
C ARG A 27 -6.27 -19.06 -5.01
N THR A 28 -5.25 -19.27 -5.84
CA THR A 28 -5.38 -19.48 -7.30
C THR A 28 -5.12 -20.94 -7.70
N THR A 29 -6.14 -21.76 -7.94
CA THR A 29 -5.96 -23.17 -8.35
C THR A 29 -5.58 -23.39 -9.83
N GLY A 30 -5.04 -22.36 -10.49
CA GLY A 30 -4.87 -22.28 -11.94
C GLY A 30 -5.24 -20.85 -12.35
N GLY A 31 -4.23 -20.05 -12.67
CA GLY A 31 -4.36 -18.61 -12.71
C GLY A 31 -3.90 -17.99 -14.02
N TYR A 32 -4.46 -16.83 -14.32
CA TYR A 32 -3.95 -15.95 -15.35
C TYR A 32 -2.59 -15.43 -14.89
N THR A 33 -1.57 -15.65 -15.70
CA THR A 33 -0.23 -15.11 -15.45
C THR A 33 0.01 -13.93 -16.36
N ALA A 34 0.47 -12.82 -15.78
CA ALA A 34 1.00 -11.71 -16.56
C ALA A 34 2.47 -11.52 -16.18
N THR A 35 3.29 -11.16 -17.16
CA THR A 35 4.70 -10.84 -16.94
C THR A 35 4.86 -9.34 -17.08
N THR A 36 5.48 -8.69 -16.09
CA THR A 36 5.84 -7.28 -16.20
C THR A 36 6.99 -7.11 -17.21
N ASN A 37 7.21 -5.89 -17.67
CA ASN A 37 8.36 -5.51 -18.49
C ASN A 37 9.71 -5.84 -17.81
N GLU A 38 9.74 -5.88 -16.48
CA GLU A 38 10.91 -6.25 -15.67
C GLU A 38 11.08 -7.78 -15.51
N GLY A 39 10.20 -8.58 -16.13
CA GLY A 39 10.27 -10.05 -16.07
C GLY A 39 9.62 -10.67 -14.83
N TYR A 40 8.92 -9.90 -14.00
CA TYR A 40 8.19 -10.44 -12.84
C TYR A 40 6.90 -11.13 -13.30
N GLN A 41 6.70 -12.37 -12.88
CA GLN A 41 5.43 -13.08 -13.12
C GLN A 41 4.44 -12.83 -11.98
N LEU A 42 3.29 -12.26 -12.33
CA LEU A 42 2.16 -12.00 -11.46
C LEU A 42 1.07 -13.04 -11.72
N ARG A 43 0.41 -13.54 -10.66
CA ARG A 43 -0.74 -14.46 -10.76
C ARG A 43 -2.05 -13.78 -10.37
N PHE A 44 -3.09 -14.04 -11.14
CA PHE A 44 -4.44 -13.53 -10.91
C PHE A 44 -5.46 -14.68 -10.89
N CYS A 45 -6.45 -14.59 -9.99
CA CYS A 45 -7.53 -15.57 -9.89
C CYS A 45 -8.56 -15.45 -11.03
N SER A 46 -8.66 -14.29 -11.68
CA SER A 46 -9.58 -14.03 -12.78
C SER A 46 -9.04 -12.92 -13.71
N PRO A 47 -9.59 -12.80 -14.94
CA PRO A 47 -9.26 -11.68 -15.83
C PRO A 47 -9.60 -10.32 -15.21
N GLN A 48 -10.70 -10.25 -14.46
CA GLN A 48 -11.16 -9.02 -13.80
C GLN A 48 -10.13 -8.51 -12.79
N CYS A 49 -9.51 -9.40 -12.02
CA CYS A 49 -8.43 -9.04 -11.10
C CYS A 49 -7.17 -8.56 -11.83
N SER A 50 -6.85 -9.13 -13.00
CA SER A 50 -5.75 -8.66 -13.85
C SER A 50 -6.03 -7.25 -14.36
N HIS A 51 -7.21 -7.02 -14.97
CA HIS A 51 -7.59 -5.70 -15.48
C HIS A 51 -7.60 -4.63 -14.38
N ALA A 52 -8.20 -4.91 -13.22
CA ALA A 52 -8.22 -3.98 -12.10
C ALA A 52 -6.82 -3.61 -11.60
N TYR A 53 -5.90 -4.59 -11.57
CA TYR A 53 -4.50 -4.35 -11.21
C TYR A 53 -3.81 -3.44 -12.24
N TRP A 54 -3.98 -3.70 -13.53
CA TRP A 54 -3.37 -2.89 -14.60
C TRP A 54 -3.94 -1.47 -14.68
N ASP A 55 -5.24 -1.28 -14.44
CA ASP A 55 -5.87 0.03 -14.37
C ASP A 55 -5.33 0.89 -13.22
N GLU A 56 -5.01 0.28 -12.07
CA GLU A 56 -4.32 0.96 -10.98
C GLU A 56 -2.85 1.20 -11.31
N TYR A 57 -2.16 0.21 -11.85
CA TYR A 57 -0.75 0.31 -12.21
C TYR A 57 -0.51 1.44 -13.22
N ALA A 58 -1.37 1.59 -14.23
CA ALA A 58 -1.30 2.65 -15.23
C ALA A 58 -1.37 4.06 -14.63
N LYS A 59 -2.02 4.23 -13.47
CA LYS A 59 -2.07 5.53 -12.75
C LYS A 59 -0.74 5.88 -12.09
N PHE A 60 0.09 4.88 -11.80
CA PHE A 60 1.37 5.06 -11.11
C PHE A 60 2.57 4.96 -12.05
N SER A 61 2.46 4.24 -13.16
CA SER A 61 3.52 4.17 -14.16
C SER A 61 3.57 5.46 -14.97
N GLN A 62 4.62 6.26 -14.78
CA GLN A 62 4.84 7.48 -15.56
C GLN A 62 5.26 7.23 -17.02
N SER A 63 5.41 5.96 -17.43
CA SER A 63 5.75 5.58 -18.81
C SER A 63 4.53 5.00 -19.54
N PRO A 64 4.12 5.54 -20.70
CA PRO A 64 2.98 5.02 -21.44
C PRO A 64 3.27 3.64 -22.04
N SER A 65 2.47 2.67 -21.62
CA SER A 65 1.97 1.51 -22.38
C SER A 65 2.94 0.78 -23.31
N THR A 66 3.73 -0.14 -22.76
CA THR A 66 4.27 -1.26 -23.55
C THR A 66 3.28 -2.42 -23.48
N LEU A 67 2.82 -2.90 -24.63
CA LEU A 67 1.86 -3.99 -24.82
C LEU A 67 2.17 -5.21 -23.92
N TYR A 68 1.26 -5.55 -23.01
CA TYR A 68 1.34 -6.75 -22.17
C TYR A 68 0.65 -7.93 -22.87
N ASN A 69 1.36 -9.05 -22.97
CA ASN A 69 0.82 -10.29 -23.56
C ASN A 69 0.24 -11.17 -22.43
N THR A 70 -1.09 -11.28 -22.36
CA THR A 70 -1.77 -12.17 -21.41
C THR A 70 -1.85 -13.56 -22.02
N GLN A 71 -1.02 -14.49 -21.55
CA GLN A 71 -1.14 -15.89 -21.95
C GLN A 71 -2.09 -16.60 -20.98
N GLN A 72 -3.25 -16.99 -21.51
CA GLN A 72 -4.20 -17.83 -20.78
C GLN A 72 -3.69 -19.27 -20.81
N GLY A 73 -2.96 -19.67 -19.76
CA GLY A 73 -2.57 -21.06 -19.57
C GLY A 73 -3.80 -21.90 -19.24
N THR A 74 -4.44 -22.48 -20.26
CA THR A 74 -5.46 -23.52 -20.06
C THR A 74 -4.77 -24.73 -19.45
N GLY A 75 -5.00 -24.95 -18.16
CA GLY A 75 -4.53 -26.15 -17.46
C GLY A 75 -5.16 -27.39 -18.09
N GLY A 76 -4.33 -28.22 -18.72
CA GLY A 76 -4.74 -29.51 -19.26
C GLY A 76 -3.60 -30.21 -19.99
N GLY A 77 -2.87 -31.09 -19.29
CA GLY A 77 -1.96 -32.06 -19.90
C GLY A 77 -0.52 -31.90 -19.46
N VAL A 78 0.02 -32.94 -18.81
CA VAL A 78 1.45 -33.13 -18.53
C VAL A 78 2.16 -33.43 -19.86
N PRO A 79 3.12 -32.61 -20.36
CA PRO A 79 3.95 -32.99 -21.48
C PRO A 79 5.25 -33.62 -20.98
N SER A 80 5.54 -34.79 -21.53
CA SER A 80 6.80 -35.50 -21.36
C SER A 80 7.87 -34.92 -22.30
N ALA A 81 9.05 -34.66 -21.72
CA ALA A 81 10.41 -34.63 -22.29
C ALA A 81 10.82 -33.75 -23.51
N SER A 82 11.93 -33.05 -23.25
CA SER A 82 13.10 -32.78 -24.12
C SER A 82 13.05 -31.64 -25.14
N GLY A 83 13.95 -30.65 -24.94
CA GLY A 83 14.24 -29.59 -25.90
C GLY A 83 15.04 -28.45 -25.26
N GLY A 84 16.36 -28.55 -25.25
CA GLY A 84 17.26 -27.55 -24.68
C GLY A 84 17.43 -26.33 -25.59
N GLY A 85 16.96 -25.17 -25.14
CA GLY A 85 17.25 -23.86 -25.73
C GLY A 85 17.72 -22.90 -24.62
N ARG A 86 19.01 -22.55 -24.64
CA ARG A 86 19.67 -21.72 -23.62
C ARG A 86 19.50 -20.25 -24.01
N ALA A 87 18.49 -19.59 -23.45
CA ALA A 87 18.34 -18.13 -23.54
C ALA A 87 19.09 -17.46 -22.37
N THR A 88 20.11 -16.68 -22.71
CA THR A 88 20.85 -15.85 -21.74
C THR A 88 19.97 -14.66 -21.33
N GLN A 89 19.51 -14.63 -20.08
CA GLN A 89 18.78 -13.49 -19.51
C GLN A 89 19.75 -12.64 -18.69
N THR A 90 20.00 -11.43 -19.14
CA THR A 90 20.70 -10.39 -18.38
C THR A 90 19.70 -9.81 -17.36
N VAL A 91 19.90 -10.11 -16.09
CA VAL A 91 19.06 -9.61 -14.98
C VAL A 91 19.57 -8.24 -14.55
N THR A 92 18.87 -7.18 -14.94
CA THR A 92 19.05 -5.83 -14.38
C THR A 92 18.08 -5.66 -13.21
N GLN A 93 18.61 -5.47 -11.99
CA GLN A 93 17.81 -5.25 -10.79
C GLN A 93 17.21 -3.83 -10.81
N GLY A 94 15.93 -3.71 -11.15
CA GLY A 94 15.10 -2.52 -10.91
C GLY A 94 14.17 -2.78 -9.73
N ILE A 95 14.18 -1.91 -8.73
CA ILE A 95 13.23 -1.96 -7.60
C ILE A 95 12.07 -1.03 -7.95
N LEU A 96 10.92 -1.59 -8.31
CA LEU A 96 9.72 -0.81 -8.65
C LEU A 96 8.72 -0.83 -7.48
N PHE A 97 8.41 0.36 -6.95
CA PHE A 97 7.51 0.53 -5.81
C PHE A 97 6.06 0.66 -6.29
N VAL A 98 5.26 -0.41 -6.17
CA VAL A 98 3.82 -0.38 -6.45
C VAL A 98 3.05 -0.23 -5.13
N THR A 99 2.19 0.79 -5.04
CA THR A 99 1.36 1.07 -3.86
C THR A 99 -0.06 0.54 -4.08
N GLN A 100 -0.43 -0.53 -3.37
CA GLN A 100 -1.75 -1.13 -3.49
C GLN A 100 -2.68 -0.61 -2.38
N ARG A 101 -3.85 -0.04 -2.74
CA ARG A 101 -4.89 0.37 -1.79
C ARG A 101 -5.89 -0.76 -1.61
N ARG A 102 -6.01 -1.29 -0.38
CA ARG A 102 -7.15 -2.15 -0.03
C ARG A 102 -8.41 -1.29 0.09
N THR A 103 -9.35 -1.45 -0.84
CA THR A 103 -10.72 -0.97 -0.69
C THR A 103 -11.46 -1.88 0.31
N GLY A 104 -11.50 -1.45 1.57
CA GLY A 104 -12.25 -2.15 2.61
C GLY A 104 -13.76 -2.14 2.33
N LEU A 105 -14.40 -3.30 2.54
CA LEU A 105 -15.85 -3.47 2.55
C LEU A 105 -16.53 -2.46 3.51
N PRO A 106 -17.71 -1.90 3.16
CA PRO A 106 -18.45 -1.00 4.03
C PRO A 106 -19.08 -1.79 5.19
N ASN A 107 -18.56 -1.61 6.40
CA ASN A 107 -19.21 -2.06 7.63
C ASN A 107 -20.46 -1.20 7.90
N THR A 108 -21.58 -1.86 8.20
CA THR A 108 -22.87 -1.26 8.51
C THR A 108 -22.84 -0.45 9.82
N PRO A 109 -23.49 0.72 9.87
CA PRO A 109 -23.48 1.58 11.05
C PRO A 109 -24.37 1.02 12.17
N GLN A 110 -23.76 0.63 13.29
CA GLN A 110 -24.49 0.31 14.53
C GLN A 110 -24.96 1.60 15.21
N SER A 111 -26.27 1.62 15.52
CA SER A 111 -27.02 2.74 16.08
C SER A 111 -26.63 3.07 17.54
N ASN A 112 -25.84 4.12 17.67
CA ASN A 112 -26.06 5.30 18.52
C ASN A 112 -26.60 5.11 19.96
N SER A 113 -25.67 4.96 20.90
CA SER A 113 -25.82 5.44 22.28
C SER A 113 -24.59 6.30 22.61
N GLY A 114 -24.68 7.60 22.33
CA GLY A 114 -23.64 8.59 22.69
C GLY A 114 -22.33 8.47 21.92
N ALA A 115 -22.39 8.33 20.58
CA ALA A 115 -21.18 8.28 19.76
C ALA A 115 -20.33 9.55 19.96
N ARG A 116 -19.11 9.38 20.49
CA ARG A 116 -18.14 10.48 20.57
C ARG A 116 -17.83 10.98 19.15
N LEU A 117 -17.72 12.29 19.00
CA LEU A 117 -17.30 12.92 17.74
C LEU A 117 -15.77 12.88 17.63
N CYS A 118 -15.27 12.86 16.40
CA CYS A 118 -13.84 12.91 16.11
C CYS A 118 -13.18 14.13 16.79
N ARG A 119 -12.06 13.92 17.47
CA ARG A 119 -11.33 14.99 18.19
C ARG A 119 -10.60 16.00 17.28
N LEU A 120 -10.48 15.70 15.98
CA LEU A 120 -9.80 16.57 15.01
C LEU A 120 -10.66 17.82 14.75
N PRO A 121 -10.11 19.04 14.88
CA PRO A 121 -10.87 20.27 14.68
C PRO A 121 -11.44 20.33 13.25
N GLY A 122 -12.74 20.63 13.14
CA GLY A 122 -13.45 20.66 11.87
C GLY A 122 -14.02 19.32 11.39
N CYS A 123 -13.77 18.21 12.10
CA CYS A 123 -14.37 16.92 11.78
C CYS A 123 -15.61 16.64 12.65
N THR A 124 -16.78 16.44 12.03
CA THR A 124 -18.04 16.09 12.70
C THR A 124 -18.40 14.61 12.57
N LYS A 125 -17.48 13.78 12.07
CA LYS A 125 -17.72 12.34 11.89
C LYS A 125 -17.70 11.61 13.24
N PRO A 126 -18.55 10.58 13.43
CA PRO A 126 -18.52 9.77 14.64
C PRO A 126 -17.20 9.00 14.74
N CYS A 127 -16.73 8.77 15.97
CA CYS A 127 -15.55 7.98 16.24
C CYS A 127 -15.71 6.52 15.81
N TYR A 128 -14.62 5.93 15.32
CA TYR A 128 -14.58 4.52 14.99
C TYR A 128 -14.57 3.68 16.29
N VAL A 129 -15.35 2.61 16.32
CA VAL A 129 -15.40 1.66 17.44
C VAL A 129 -14.85 0.33 16.95
N GLU A 130 -13.77 -0.13 17.56
CA GLU A 130 -13.13 -1.41 17.23
C GLU A 130 -13.17 -2.34 18.45
N ARG A 131 -13.80 -3.51 18.31
CA ARG A 131 -13.84 -4.55 19.38
C ARG A 131 -14.30 -4.01 20.74
N GLY A 132 -15.30 -3.12 20.75
CA GLY A 132 -15.83 -2.52 21.97
C GLY A 132 -14.98 -1.37 22.56
N ARG A 133 -13.86 -1.00 21.93
CA ARG A 133 -13.09 0.19 22.28
C ARG A 133 -13.47 1.36 21.38
N VAL A 134 -13.87 2.48 22.00
CA VAL A 134 -14.13 3.73 21.29
C VAL A 134 -12.80 4.45 21.07
N HIS A 135 -12.46 4.74 19.82
CA HIS A 135 -11.29 5.56 19.48
C HIS A 135 -11.62 7.05 19.57
N ASP A 136 -10.60 7.91 19.71
CA ASP A 136 -10.81 9.38 19.73
C ASP A 136 -10.99 9.99 18.32
N TYR A 137 -10.77 9.19 17.27
CA TYR A 137 -10.79 9.64 15.87
C TYR A 137 -11.66 8.73 15.00
N CYS A 138 -12.25 9.29 13.95
CA CYS A 138 -13.06 8.54 13.00
C CYS A 138 -12.23 7.65 12.05
N SER A 139 -10.92 7.91 11.94
CA SER A 139 -10.01 7.17 11.06
C SER A 139 -8.56 7.23 11.54
N TYR A 140 -7.74 6.31 11.04
CA TYR A 140 -6.29 6.32 11.26
C TYR A 140 -5.61 7.57 10.68
N SER A 141 -6.14 8.12 9.57
CA SER A 141 -5.60 9.35 8.97
C SER A 141 -5.73 10.55 9.93
N HIS A 142 -6.91 10.74 10.54
CA HIS A 142 -7.14 11.85 11.47
C HIS A 142 -6.34 11.68 12.77
N ALA A 143 -6.19 10.44 13.26
CA ALA A 143 -5.31 10.16 14.38
C ALA A 143 -3.85 10.55 14.09
N SER A 144 -3.38 10.27 12.86
CA SER A 144 -2.03 10.64 12.43
C SER A 144 -1.85 12.15 12.19
N GLU A 145 -2.92 12.83 11.78
CA GLU A 145 -2.92 14.27 11.56
C GLU A 145 -2.88 15.04 12.88
N ASP A 146 -3.69 14.65 13.87
CA ASP A 146 -3.63 15.25 15.22
C ASP A 146 -2.27 15.01 15.89
N ALA A 147 -1.67 13.84 15.68
CA ALA A 147 -0.33 13.57 16.18
C ALA A 147 0.75 14.47 15.54
N ARG A 148 0.55 14.90 14.27
CA ARG A 148 1.47 15.84 13.60
C ARG A 148 1.25 17.26 14.11
N SER A 149 0.00 17.71 14.22
CA SER A 149 -0.32 19.08 14.64
C SER A 149 0.21 19.39 16.05
N ARG A 150 0.12 18.43 16.98
CA ARG A 150 0.66 18.60 18.34
C ARG A 150 2.17 18.83 18.37
N ARG A 151 2.94 18.12 17.53
CA ARG A 151 4.39 18.31 17.45
C ARG A 151 4.75 19.70 16.94
N THR A 152 4.00 20.22 15.99
CA THR A 152 4.23 21.57 15.46
C THR A 152 4.02 22.62 16.55
N VAL A 153 2.99 22.46 17.38
CA VAL A 153 2.71 23.39 18.50
C VAL A 153 3.84 23.36 19.53
N GLU A 154 4.35 22.18 19.89
CA GLU A 154 5.48 22.07 20.82
C GLU A 154 6.75 22.74 20.28
N ILE A 155 7.04 22.56 18.99
CA ILE A 155 8.21 23.20 18.33
C ILE A 155 8.05 24.73 18.32
N ILE A 156 6.87 25.25 18.01
CA ILE A 156 6.61 26.69 18.01
C ILE A 156 6.75 27.27 19.42
N ILE A 157 6.21 26.59 20.44
CA ILE A 157 6.36 27.04 21.84
C ILE A 157 7.85 27.04 22.24
N ALA A 158 8.60 25.98 21.94
CA ALA A 158 10.03 25.94 22.24
C ALA A 158 10.81 27.04 21.50
N ALA A 159 10.53 27.26 20.22
CA ALA A 159 11.19 28.29 19.41
C ALA A 159 10.88 29.71 19.93
N THR A 160 9.63 29.99 20.30
CA THR A 160 9.24 31.29 20.88
C THR A 160 9.93 31.53 22.21
N VAL A 161 9.97 30.54 23.11
CA VAL A 161 10.68 30.66 24.39
C VAL A 161 12.17 30.92 24.19
N LEU A 162 12.83 30.16 23.30
CA LEU A 162 14.25 30.37 22.99
C LEU A 162 14.52 31.75 22.39
N PHE A 163 13.64 32.23 21.52
CA PHE A 163 13.74 33.56 20.93
C PHE A 163 13.63 34.67 21.98
N PHE A 164 12.68 34.55 22.91
CA PHE A 164 12.57 35.49 24.03
C PHE A 164 13.80 35.47 24.95
N LEU A 165 14.31 34.28 25.28
CA LEU A 165 15.54 34.16 26.07
C LEU A 165 16.75 34.79 25.36
N PHE A 166 16.84 34.62 24.04
CA PHE A 166 17.90 35.23 23.24
C PHE A 166 17.82 36.76 23.27
N ILE A 167 16.63 37.35 23.12
CA ILE A 167 16.43 38.80 23.21
C ILE A 167 16.89 39.32 24.58
N VAL A 168 16.46 38.65 25.66
CA VAL A 168 16.81 39.06 27.02
C VAL A 168 18.32 39.01 27.23
N LEU A 169 18.99 37.91 26.83
CA LEU A 169 20.44 37.77 26.95
C LEU A 169 21.21 38.81 26.14
N TRP A 170 20.73 39.12 24.93
CA TRP A 170 21.35 40.13 24.07
C TRP A 170 21.26 41.53 24.70
N SER A 171 20.13 41.86 25.32
CA SER A 171 19.95 43.14 26.03
C SER A 171 20.85 43.31 27.25
N PHE A 172 21.38 42.23 27.84
CA PHE A 172 22.35 42.30 28.94
C PHE A 172 23.80 42.41 28.45
N LEU A 173 24.08 42.11 27.19
CA LEU A 173 25.44 42.15 26.63
C LEU A 173 25.82 43.51 26.03
N LEU A 174 24.82 44.32 25.67
CA LEU A 174 24.97 45.69 25.16
C LEU A 174 24.98 46.70 26.31
#